data_AF-A0A0A8K718-F1
#
_entry.id   AF-A0A0A8K718-F1
#
_cell.length_a   1.000
_cell.length_b   1.000
_cell.length_c   1.000
_cell.angle_alpha   90.00
_cell.angle_beta   90.00
_cell.angle_gamma   90.00
#
_symmetry.space_group_name_H-M   'P 1'
#
loop_
_entity.id
_entity.type
_entity.pdbx_description
1 polymer ?
#
loop_
_entity_poly.entity_id
_entity_poly.type
_entity_poly.pdbx_seq_one_letter_code
_entity_poly.pdbx_strand_id
1 'polypeptide(L)' 'MAWAQAGNISKDMETYCVNDYKKFCGEYGLQTSALNLCMKKAGPSLSPACVKALVRAGKISQAEVDRIKAQMGR' A
#
# COMPACT_ATOMS: atom_id res chain seq x y z
N MET A 1 -5.62 -17.42 14.33
CA MET A 1 -4.87 -17.19 13.08
C MET A 1 -5.60 -16.09 12.32
N ALA A 2 -5.14 -14.83 12.43
CA ALA A 2 -5.81 -13.72 11.75
C ALA A 2 -5.36 -13.72 10.29
N TRP A 3 -6.17 -14.30 9.41
CA TRP A 3 -5.99 -14.15 7.97
C TRP A 3 -6.20 -12.67 7.66
N ALA A 4 -5.11 -12.00 7.29
CA ALA A 4 -5.15 -10.65 6.76
C ALA A 4 -6.28 -10.61 5.73
N GLN A 5 -7.35 -9.87 6.01
CA GLN A 5 -8.45 -9.79 5.08
C GLN A 5 -7.87 -9.16 3.81
N ALA A 6 -7.73 -9.97 2.76
CA ALA A 6 -7.82 -9.53 1.38
C ALA A 6 -9.26 -9.02 1.13
N GLY A 7 -9.79 -8.17 2.01
CA GLY A 7 -11.14 -7.65 1.96
C GLY A 7 -11.08 -6.31 1.26
N ASN A 8 -11.62 -6.25 0.05
CA ASN A 8 -11.90 -5.07 -0.77
C ASN A 8 -10.90 -3.91 -0.72
N ILE A 9 -10.30 -3.64 -1.88
CA ILE A 9 -9.79 -2.30 -2.17
C ILE A 9 -10.91 -1.29 -2.10
N SER A 10 -10.64 -0.17 -1.43
CA SER A 10 -11.57 0.96 -1.41
C SER A 10 -11.50 1.71 -2.73
N LYS A 11 -12.57 2.43 -3.08
CA LYS A 11 -12.65 3.20 -4.33
C LYS A 11 -11.55 4.26 -4.45
N ASP A 12 -11.10 4.79 -3.32
CA ASP A 12 -9.91 5.65 -3.23
C ASP A 12 -8.63 4.95 -3.68
N MET A 13 -8.47 3.65 -3.41
CA MET A 13 -7.27 2.92 -3.82
C MET A 13 -7.28 2.66 -5.33
N GLU A 14 -8.42 2.31 -5.90
CA GLU A 14 -8.56 2.22 -7.37
C GLU A 14 -8.33 3.56 -8.06
N THR A 15 -8.67 4.67 -7.42
CA THR A 15 -8.50 6.00 -8.02
C THR A 15 -7.08 6.54 -7.84
N TYR A 16 -6.56 6.50 -6.61
CA TYR A 16 -5.29 7.16 -6.25
C TYR A 16 -4.10 6.21 -6.30
N CYS A 17 -4.29 4.91 -6.07
CA CYS A 17 -3.17 3.97 -6.08
C CYS A 17 -2.90 3.35 -7.44
N VAL A 18 -3.80 3.44 -8.44
CA VAL A 18 -3.59 2.73 -9.73
C VAL A 18 -2.25 3.03 -10.38
N ASN A 19 -1.78 4.28 -10.34
CA ASN A 19 -0.55 4.66 -11.02
C ASN A 19 0.70 4.16 -10.26
N ASP A 20 0.74 4.37 -8.94
CA ASP A 20 1.80 3.84 -8.09
C ASP A 20 1.81 2.31 -8.12
N TYR A 21 0.63 1.73 -8.13
CA TYR A 21 0.42 0.30 -8.21
C TYR A 21 1.03 -0.28 -9.48
N LYS A 22 0.65 0.23 -10.65
CA LYS A 22 1.23 -0.21 -11.93
C LYS A 22 2.74 -0.02 -11.98
N LYS A 23 3.26 1.02 -11.32
CA LYS A 23 4.68 1.36 -11.33
C LYS A 23 5.54 0.47 -10.43
N PHE A 24 5.06 0.16 -9.22
CA PHE A 24 5.86 -0.55 -8.21
C PHE A 24 5.41 -2.00 -7.99
N CYS A 25 4.10 -2.25 -8.10
CA CYS A 25 3.45 -3.49 -7.70
C CYS A 25 2.60 -4.09 -8.83
N GLY A 26 2.82 -3.70 -10.09
CA GLY A 26 1.95 -4.02 -11.22
C GLY A 26 1.82 -5.51 -11.52
N GLU A 27 2.77 -6.32 -11.04
CA GLU A 27 2.72 -7.79 -11.11
C GLU A 27 1.68 -8.42 -10.17
N TYR A 28 1.35 -7.75 -9.08
CA TYR A 28 0.33 -8.23 -8.15
C TYR A 28 -1.06 -7.82 -8.69
N GLY A 29 -2.17 -8.16 -8.03
CA GLY A 29 -3.44 -7.44 -8.17
C GLY A 29 -3.71 -6.48 -6.99
N LEU A 30 -4.36 -5.33 -7.22
CA LEU A 30 -4.78 -4.40 -6.14
C LEU A 30 -5.60 -5.14 -5.04
N GLN A 31 -6.26 -6.23 -5.41
CA GLN A 31 -7.10 -7.06 -4.53
C GLN A 31 -6.32 -8.17 -3.80
N THR A 32 -5.00 -8.26 -3.96
CA THR A 32 -4.21 -9.39 -3.45
C THR A 32 -3.57 -9.10 -2.10
N SER A 33 -3.40 -10.12 -1.26
CA SER A 33 -2.62 -9.98 -0.01
C SER A 33 -1.15 -9.64 -0.28
N ALA A 34 -0.65 -9.98 -1.47
CA ALA A 34 0.70 -9.62 -1.90
C ALA A 34 0.88 -8.11 -2.11
N LEU A 35 -0.20 -7.38 -2.44
CA LEU A 35 -0.21 -5.91 -2.46
C LEU A 35 0.33 -5.33 -1.16
N ASN A 36 -0.13 -5.83 0.00
CA ASN A 36 0.27 -5.27 1.29
C ASN A 36 1.79 -5.36 1.51
N LEU A 37 2.40 -6.46 1.05
CA LEU A 37 3.84 -6.65 1.16
C LEU A 37 4.61 -5.74 0.20
N CYS A 38 4.13 -5.63 -1.04
CA CYS A 38 4.72 -4.75 -2.04
C CYS A 38 4.57 -3.27 -1.64
N MET A 39 3.38 -2.85 -1.23
CA MET A 39 3.09 -1.49 -0.76
C MET A 39 3.87 -1.13 0.51
N LYS A 40 4.08 -2.10 1.42
CA LYS A 40 5.05 -1.94 2.51
C LYS A 40 6.43 -1.64 1.93
N LYS A 41 6.96 -2.47 1.04
CA LYS A 41 8.29 -2.21 0.47
C LYS A 41 8.36 -0.90 -0.33
N ALA A 42 7.30 -0.52 -1.02
CA ALA A 42 7.26 0.67 -1.87
C ALA A 42 6.84 1.95 -1.11
N GLY A 43 6.40 1.85 0.15
CA GLY A 43 5.79 2.91 0.96
C GLY A 43 6.29 4.35 0.73
N PRO A 44 7.59 4.64 0.84
CA PRO A 44 8.15 5.98 0.63
C PRO A 44 8.26 6.40 -0.85
N SER A 45 8.21 5.46 -1.78
CA SER A 45 8.19 5.69 -3.23
C SER A 45 6.77 5.86 -3.78
N LEU A 46 5.74 5.46 -3.02
CA LEU A 46 4.33 5.67 -3.37
C LEU A 46 3.94 7.14 -3.22
N SER A 47 2.95 7.55 -4.00
CA SER A 47 2.36 8.87 -3.84
C SER A 47 1.64 9.00 -2.48
N PRO A 48 1.72 10.17 -1.82
CA PRO A 48 1.10 10.37 -0.51
C PRO A 48 -0.42 10.19 -0.51
N ALA A 49 -1.08 10.41 -1.66
CA ALA A 49 -2.50 10.12 -1.84
C ALA A 49 -2.81 8.62 -1.72
N CYS A 50 -2.01 7.78 -2.39
CA CYS A 50 -2.16 6.33 -2.32
C CYS A 50 -1.88 5.82 -0.90
N VAL A 51 -0.80 6.30 -0.26
CA VAL A 51 -0.47 5.95 1.12
C VAL A 51 -1.62 6.28 2.08
N LYS A 52 -2.21 7.47 1.96
CA LYS A 52 -3.39 7.85 2.77
C LYS A 52 -4.60 6.96 2.49
N ALA A 53 -4.82 6.54 1.24
CA ALA A 53 -5.90 5.61 0.91
C ALA A 53 -5.67 4.23 1.53
N LEU A 54 -4.44 3.72 1.49
CA LEU A 54 -4.03 2.45 2.12
C LEU A 54 -4.21 2.48 3.65
N VAL A 55 -3.83 3.58 4.29
CA VAL A 55 -4.02 3.79 5.74
C VAL A 55 -5.49 3.87 6.10
N ARG A 56 -6.29 4.62 5.34
CA ARG A 56 -7.74 4.71 5.54
C ARG A 56 -8.46 3.39 5.32
N ALA A 57 -7.99 2.58 4.37
CA ALA A 57 -8.50 1.24 4.13
C ALA A 57 -8.03 0.20 5.17
N GLY A 58 -7.19 0.59 6.15
CA GLY A 58 -6.65 -0.32 7.17
C GLY A 58 -5.67 -1.37 6.62
N LYS A 59 -5.18 -1.19 5.39
CA LYS A 59 -4.27 -2.14 4.72
C LYS A 59 -2.83 -1.98 5.20
N ILE A 60 -2.44 -0.75 5.51
CA ILE A 60 -1.15 -0.42 6.13
C ILE A 60 -1.40 0.58 7.26
N SER A 61 -0.49 0.67 8.23
CA SER A 61 -0.56 1.71 9.27
C SER A 61 0.37 2.87 8.95
N GLN A 62 0.02 4.08 9.39
CA GLN A 62 0.89 5.25 9.24
C GLN A 62 2.27 5.00 9.86
N ALA A 63 2.33 4.35 11.03
CA ALA A 63 3.58 3.94 11.66
C ALA A 63 4.47 3.04 10.80
N GLU A 64 3.86 2.20 9.94
CA GLU A 64 4.60 1.34 9.03
C GLU A 64 5.22 2.17 7.90
N VAL A 65 4.44 3.10 7.32
CA VAL A 65 4.93 4.05 6.30
C VAL A 65 6.13 4.82 6.83
N ASP A 66 6.01 5.38 8.04
CA ASP A 66 7.07 6.16 8.67
C ASP A 66 8.29 5.30 8.99
N ARG A 67 8.12 4.03 9.42
CA ARG A 67 9.24 3.08 9.55
C ARG A 67 9.98 2.89 8.23
N ILE A 68 9.26 2.59 7.15
CA ILE A 68 9.89 2.29 5.86
C ILE A 68 10.57 3.53 5.31
N LYS A 69 9.95 4.71 5.46
CA LYS A 69 10.55 6.00 5.11
C LYS A 69 11.85 6.25 5.89
N ALA A 70 11.86 5.97 7.19
CA ALA A 70 13.06 6.05 8.00
C ALA A 70 14.14 5.02 7.60
N GLN A 71 13.73 3.83 7.14
CA GLN A 71 14.66 2.78 6.68
C GLN A 71 15.26 3.05 5.30
N MET A 72 14.55 3.75 4.40
CA MET A 72 15.08 4.14 3.07
C MET A 72 15.83 5.48 3.08
N GLY A 73 15.75 6.25 4.16
CA GLY A 73 16.52 7.49 4.34
C GLY A 73 17.99 7.28 4.72
N ARG A 74 18.61 6.18 4.29
CA ARG A 74 20.05 5.88 4.44
C ARG A 74 20.67 5.57 3.09
#